data_AF-A0A8S3DKD9-F1
#
_entry.id   AF-A0A8S3DKD9-F1
#
_cell.length_a   1.000
_cell.length_b   1.000
_cell.length_c   1.000
_cell.angle_alpha   90.00
_cell.angle_beta   90.00
_cell.angle_gamma   90.00
#
_symmetry.space_group_name_H-M   'P 1'
#
loop_
_entity.id
_entity.type
_entity.pdbx_description
1 polymer ?
#
loop_
_entity_poly.entity_id
_entity_poly.type
_entity_poly.pdbx_seq_one_letter_code
_entity_poly.pdbx_strand_id
1 'polypeptide(L)' 'WIYENAHLFGGDPNRITLVGHSAGAGNVMLIPASRYSRGMIRRVISQSGTGLAPWSINRTP' A
#
# COMPACT_ATOMS: atom_id res chain seq x y z
N TRP A 1 3.60 12.22 1.08
CA TRP A 1 3.90 12.52 2.49
C TRP A 1 4.91 11.57 3.13
N ILE A 2 4.57 10.33 3.53
CA ILE A 2 5.54 9.47 4.28
C ILE A 2 6.86 9.30 3.54
N TYR A 3 6.82 8.99 2.23
CA TYR A 3 8.01 8.88 1.40
C TYR A 3 8.89 10.14 1.40
N GLU A 4 8.28 11.32 1.46
CA GLU A 4 9.00 12.60 1.45
C GLU A 4 9.47 13.02 2.84
N ASN A 5 8.82 12.58 3.92
CA ASN A 5 8.98 13.15 5.26
C ASN A 5 9.50 12.17 6.31
N ALA A 6 9.50 10.86 6.06
CA ALA A 6 9.91 9.86 7.07
C ALA A 6 11.33 10.11 7.62
N HIS A 7 12.23 10.61 6.78
CA HIS A 7 13.61 10.95 7.16
C HIS A 7 13.69 12.02 8.27
N LEU A 8 12.73 12.93 8.35
CA LEU A 8 12.65 13.95 9.40
C LEU A 8 12.39 13.34 10.79
N PHE A 9 11.87 12.11 10.84
CA PHE A 9 11.56 11.36 12.05
C PHE A 9 12.51 10.17 12.27
N GLY A 10 13.65 10.13 11.56
CA GLY A 10 14.61 9.02 11.63
C GLY A 10 14.20 7.75 10.88
N GLY A 11 13.14 7.82 10.06
CA GLY A 11 12.73 6.72 9.18
C GLY A 11 13.52 6.69 7.86
N ASP A 12 13.66 5.51 7.26
CA ASP A 12 14.27 5.35 5.93
C ASP A 12 13.18 5.31 4.84
N PRO A 13 13.09 6.32 3.96
CA PRO A 13 12.08 6.36 2.90
C PRO A 13 12.20 5.20 1.90
N ASN A 14 13.35 4.54 1.81
CA ASN A 14 13.56 3.36 0.95
C ASN A 14 13.10 2.04 1.60
N ARG A 15 12.63 2.08 2.85
CA ARG A 15 12.24 0.89 3.64
C ARG A 15 10.78 0.90 4.08
N ILE A 16 9.92 1.64 3.38
CA ILE A 16 8.49 1.71 3.68
C ILE A 16 7.82 0.34 3.49
N THR A 17 7.09 -0.10 4.52
CA THR A 17 6.25 -1.30 4.50
C THR A 17 4.81 -0.90 4.74
N LEU A 18 3.91 -1.24 3.81
CA LEU A 18 2.47 -1.07 4.00
C LEU A 18 1.88 -2.31 4.67
N VAL A 19 1.02 -2.11 5.66
CA VAL A 19 0.30 -3.19 6.36
C VAL A 19 -1.17 -2.84 6.38
N GLY A 20 -2.03 -3.80 6.02
CA GLY A 20 -3.46 -3.59 5.96
C GLY A 20 -4.27 -4.86 6.24
N HIS A 21 -5.42 -4.70 6.88
CA HIS A 21 -6.37 -5.77 7.21
C HIS A 21 -7.73 -5.54 6.53
N SER A 22 -8.41 -6.61 6.09
CA SER A 22 -9.73 -6.54 5.44
C SER A 22 -9.71 -5.59 4.23
N ALA A 23 -10.56 -4.57 4.18
CA ALA A 23 -10.53 -3.53 3.14
C ALA A 23 -9.14 -2.88 3.00
N GLY A 24 -8.43 -2.69 4.12
CA GLY A 24 -7.06 -2.19 4.12
C GLY A 24 -6.07 -3.13 3.42
N ALA A 25 -6.30 -4.44 3.48
CA ALA A 25 -5.49 -5.44 2.79
C ALA A 25 -5.64 -5.34 1.25
N GLY A 26 -6.87 -5.09 0.78
CA GLY A 26 -7.13 -4.72 -0.62
C GLY A 26 -6.36 -3.47 -1.03
N ASN A 27 -6.45 -2.40 -0.22
CA ASN A 27 -5.77 -1.13 -0.50
C ASN A 27 -4.25 -1.27 -0.56
N VAL A 28 -3.61 -1.91 0.43
CA VAL A 28 -2.14 -2.01 0.46
C VAL A 28 -1.58 -2.88 -0.66
N MET A 29 -2.38 -3.76 -1.27
CA MET A 29 -2.01 -4.46 -2.50
C MET A 29 -2.21 -3.60 -3.75
N LEU A 30 -3.25 -2.77 -3.81
CA LEU A 30 -3.54 -1.92 -4.99
C LEU A 30 -2.64 -0.69 -5.07
N ILE A 31 -2.24 -0.12 -3.93
CA ILE A 31 -1.34 1.05 -3.88
C ILE A 31 -0.07 0.82 -4.73
N PRO A 32 0.80 -0.17 -4.44
CA PRO A 32 2.04 -0.36 -5.19
C PRO A 32 1.84 -0.75 -6.66
N ALA A 33 0.66 -1.24 -7.05
CA ALA A 33 0.31 -1.50 -8.44
C ALA A 33 0.09 -0.20 -9.24
N SER A 34 -0.16 0.91 -8.56
CA SER A 34 -0.31 2.23 -9.17
C SER A 34 1.03 2.80 -9.63
N ARG A 35 1.03 3.41 -10.82
CA ARG A 35 2.20 4.17 -11.31
C ARG A 35 2.60 5.33 -10.39
N TYR A 36 1.66 5.86 -9.61
CA TYR A 36 1.87 7.01 -8.73
C TYR A 36 2.72 6.69 -7.50
N SER A 37 2.79 5.42 -7.09
CA SER A 37 3.61 4.98 -5.95
C SER A 37 4.86 4.22 -6.38
N ARG A 38 5.23 4.28 -7.67
CA ARG A 38 6.40 3.56 -8.19
C ARG A 38 7.65 3.97 -7.43
N GLY A 39 8.35 2.97 -6.86
CA GLY A 39 9.56 3.18 -6.06
C GLY A 39 9.33 3.64 -4.63
N MET A 40 8.09 3.97 -4.22
CA MET A 40 7.81 4.48 -2.88
C MET A 40 7.61 3.39 -1.82
N ILE A 41 7.09 2.22 -2.22
CA ILE A 41 6.75 1.13 -1.31
C ILE A 41 7.69 -0.04 -1.54
N ARG A 42 8.35 -0.51 -0.46
CA ARG A 42 9.31 -1.61 -0.56
C ARG A 42 8.69 -2.97 -0.24
N ARG A 43 7.73 -3.02 0.68
CA ARG A 43 7.09 -4.26 1.17
C ARG A 43 5.61 -4.05 1.46
N VAL A 44 4.85 -5.13 1.40
CA VAL A 44 3.41 -5.16 1.73
C VAL A 44 3.11 -6.38 2.60
N ILE A 45 2.30 -6.19 3.63
CA ILE A 45 1.66 -7.26 4.40
C ILE A 45 0.15 -7.10 4.27
N SER A 46 -0.49 -8.11 3.69
CA SER A 46 -1.94 -8.15 3.41
C SER A 46 -2.59 -9.16 4.34
N GLN A 47 -3.50 -8.74 5.22
CA GLN A 47 -4.13 -9.60 6.23
C GLN A 47 -5.64 -9.73 5.95
N SER A 48 -6.13 -10.95 5.77
CA SER A 48 -7.58 -11.23 5.57
C SER A 48 -8.22 -10.44 4.42
N GLY A 49 -7.47 -10.20 3.34
CA GLY A 49 -7.93 -9.54 2.12
C GLY A 49 -6.80 -9.40 1.11
N THR A 50 -7.14 -9.11 -0.15
CA THR A 50 -6.18 -8.93 -1.25
C THR A 50 -6.75 -7.99 -2.30
N GLY A 51 -5.89 -7.40 -3.14
CA GLY A 51 -6.35 -6.58 -4.28
C GLY A 51 -7.14 -7.36 -5.35
N LEU A 52 -7.17 -8.70 -5.27
CA LEU A 52 -7.94 -9.57 -6.16
C LEU A 52 -9.29 -9.99 -5.55
N ALA A 53 -9.58 -9.61 -4.30
CA ALA A 53 -10.85 -9.93 -3.69
C ALA A 53 -12.00 -9.25 -4.45
N PRO A 54 -13.18 -9.90 -4.58
CA PRO A 54 -14.27 -9.38 -5.40
C PRO A 54 -14.82 -8.03 -4.91
N TRP A 55 -14.66 -7.73 -3.62
CA TRP A 55 -15.05 -6.46 -3.01
C TRP A 55 -13.98 -5.36 -3.09
N SER A 56 -12.76 -5.66 -3.58
CA SER A 56 -11.66 -4.69 -3.64
C SER A 56 -11.72 -3.73 -4.82
N ILE A 57 -12.40 -4.10 -5.90
CA ILE A 57 -12.59 -3.24 -7.08
C ILE A 57 -14.06 -3.28 -7.48
N ASN A 58 -14.73 -2.13 -7.42
CA ASN A 58 -16.03 -1.99 -8.06
C ASN A 58 -15.84 -1.91 -9.58
N ARG A 59 -16.34 -2.92 -10.30
CA ARG A 59 -16.28 -2.99 -11.78
C ARG A 59 -17.42 -2.24 -12.46
N THR A 60 -18.41 -1.78 -11.69
CA THR A 60 -19.58 -1.01 -12.13
C THR A 60 -19.78 0.17 -11.17
N PRO A 61 -18.91 1.20 -11.25
CA PRO A 61 -18.96 2.36 -10.37
C PRO A 61 -20.11 3.32 -10.68
#